data_AF-A0A652L6F9-F1
#
_entry.id   AF-A0A652L6F9-F1
#
_cell.length_a   1.000
_cell.length_b   1.000
_cell.length_c   1.000
_cell.angle_alpha   90.00
_cell.angle_beta   90.00
_cell.angle_gamma   90.00
#
_symmetry.space_group_name_H-M   'P 1'
#
loop_
_entity.id
_entity.type
_entity.pdbx_description
1 polymer ?
#
loop_
_entity_poly.entity_id
_entity_poly.type
_entity_poly.pdbx_seq_one_letter_code
_entity_poly.pdbx_strand_id
1 'polypeptide(L)'
;MRRYTTAAAAAALLLSLTGCGSEPDVAACKAAMGKQLRDTMAAGANAPEGSRPAACDGVDTKTLERLAGEVTAEVIDSTQLQPTATP
;
A
#
# COMPACT_ATOMS: atom_id res chain seq x y z
N MET A 1 30.19 5.55 52.32
CA MET A 1 28.76 5.32 51.98
C MET A 1 28.70 4.56 50.66
N ARG A 2 27.81 3.58 50.58
CA ARG A 2 27.76 2.47 49.60
C ARG A 2 26.75 2.80 48.49
N ARG A 3 27.08 2.56 47.22
CA ARG A 3 26.13 2.08 46.18
C ARG A 3 26.89 1.23 45.13
N TYR A 4 26.86 -0.07 45.33
CA TYR A 4 27.08 -1.09 44.29
C TYR A 4 25.70 -1.46 43.75
N THR A 5 25.44 -1.33 42.46
CA THR A 5 24.28 -1.92 41.78
C THR A 5 24.64 -2.31 40.35
N THR A 6 24.80 -3.62 40.17
CA THR A 6 24.55 -4.48 39.01
C THR A 6 23.74 -3.90 37.84
N ALA A 7 24.20 -4.17 36.60
CA ALA A 7 23.40 -4.54 35.42
C ALA A 7 24.38 -4.87 34.28
N ALA A 8 24.94 -6.07 34.16
CA ALA A 8 24.29 -7.27 33.59
C ALA A 8 23.52 -6.98 32.28
N ALA A 9 24.14 -7.41 31.18
CA ALA A 9 23.51 -7.80 29.91
C ALA A 9 22.60 -6.78 29.19
N ALA A 10 23.21 -5.92 28.38
CA ALA A 10 22.51 -5.18 27.31
C ALA A 10 23.00 -5.56 25.90
N ALA A 11 23.53 -6.78 25.71
CA ALA A 11 24.08 -7.25 24.44
C ALA A 11 23.12 -8.17 23.63
N ALA A 12 21.84 -8.24 23.99
CA ALA A 12 20.86 -9.13 23.35
C ALA A 12 19.94 -8.45 22.32
N LEU A 13 20.07 -7.14 22.07
CA LEU A 13 19.14 -6.39 21.23
C LEU A 13 19.57 -6.18 19.77
N LEU A 14 20.70 -6.77 19.33
CA LEU A 14 21.20 -6.58 17.96
C LEU A 14 20.75 -7.67 16.97
N LEU A 15 20.04 -8.71 17.41
CA LEU A 15 19.55 -9.78 16.51
C LEU A 15 18.17 -9.53 15.89
N SER A 16 17.50 -8.42 16.21
CA SER A 16 16.22 -8.06 15.56
C SER A 16 16.38 -7.20 14.30
N LEU A 17 17.60 -6.76 13.96
CA LEU A 17 17.83 -5.85 12.83
C LEU A 17 17.86 -6.52 11.45
N THR A 18 17.80 -7.85 11.37
CA THR A 18 17.69 -8.57 10.10
C THR A 18 16.30 -9.18 9.86
N GLY A 19 15.27 -8.74 10.61
CA GLY A 19 13.92 -9.30 10.50
C GLY A 19 12.78 -8.53 11.19
N CYS A 20 12.84 -7.20 11.30
CA CYS A 20 11.80 -6.38 11.98
C CYS A 20 11.94 -4.91 11.52
N GLY A 21 10.95 -4.21 10.96
CA GLY A 21 9.59 -4.53 10.60
C GLY A 21 9.00 -3.36 9.81
N SER A 22 8.19 -3.67 8.81
CA SER A 22 7.09 -2.90 8.25
C SER A 22 6.50 -3.86 7.24
N GLU A 23 5.52 -4.63 7.67
CA GLU A 23 4.70 -5.40 6.73
C GLU A 23 4.19 -4.40 5.67
N PRO A 24 4.25 -4.73 4.37
CA PRO A 24 3.82 -3.79 3.35
C PRO A 24 2.36 -3.42 3.58
N ASP A 25 2.05 -2.13 3.55
CA ASP A 25 0.70 -1.64 3.83
C ASP A 25 -0.21 -1.91 2.62
N VAL A 26 -0.83 -3.08 2.63
CA VAL A 26 -1.74 -3.57 1.60
C VAL A 26 -2.92 -2.61 1.39
N ALA A 27 -3.41 -1.97 2.46
CA ALA A 27 -4.52 -1.04 2.38
C ALA A 27 -4.11 0.29 1.71
N ALA A 28 -2.95 0.84 2.09
CA ALA A 28 -2.39 2.03 1.45
C ALA A 28 -2.07 1.77 -0.03
N CYS A 29 -1.52 0.59 -0.36
CA CYS A 29 -1.30 0.15 -1.74
C CYS A 29 -2.61 0.13 -2.54
N LYS A 30 -3.65 -0.55 -2.03
CA LYS A 30 -4.96 -0.63 -2.69
C LYS A 30 -5.57 0.76 -2.92
N ALA A 31 -5.52 1.63 -1.90
CA ALA A 31 -6.03 2.99 -2.00
C ALA A 31 -5.28 3.82 -3.05
N ALA A 32 -3.95 3.70 -3.11
CA ALA A 32 -3.13 4.38 -4.10
C ALA A 32 -3.43 3.88 -5.53
N MET A 33 -3.59 2.57 -5.72
CA MET A 33 -4.00 1.99 -7.00
C MET A 33 -5.37 2.50 -7.45
N GLY A 34 -6.35 2.54 -6.54
CA GLY A 34 -7.68 3.06 -6.85
C GLY A 34 -7.68 4.55 -7.19
N LYS A 35 -6.85 5.35 -6.52
CA LYS A 35 -6.67 6.76 -6.86
C LYS A 35 -6.07 6.92 -8.25
N GLN A 36 -4.99 6.21 -8.54
CA GLN A 36 -4.33 6.27 -9.85
C GLN A 36 -5.30 5.88 -10.97
N LEU A 37 -6.09 4.81 -10.79
CA LEU A 37 -7.07 4.37 -11.79
C LEU A 37 -8.12 5.46 -12.08
N ARG A 38 -8.67 6.10 -11.04
CA ARG A 38 -9.63 7.21 -11.19
C ARG A 38 -9.00 8.43 -11.87
N ASP A 39 -7.77 8.77 -11.48
CA ASP A 39 -7.05 9.91 -12.08
C ASP A 39 -6.77 9.66 -13.57
N THR A 40 -6.38 8.43 -13.94
CA THR A 40 -6.21 8.00 -15.33
C THR A 40 -7.52 8.07 -16.11
N MET A 41 -8.63 7.60 -15.54
CA MET A 41 -9.96 7.71 -16.17
C MET A 41 -10.37 9.17 -16.38
N ALA A 42 -10.12 10.03 -15.39
CA ALA A 42 -10.44 11.46 -15.48
C ALA A 42 -9.55 12.21 -16.50
N ALA A 43 -8.28 11.81 -16.65
CA ALA A 43 -7.35 12.40 -17.61
C ALA A 43 -7.61 11.97 -19.07
N GLY A 44 -8.30 10.83 -19.28
CA GLY A 44 -8.66 10.33 -20.60
C GLY A 44 -7.44 10.12 -21.50
N ALA A 45 -7.43 10.74 -22.69
CA ALA A 45 -6.35 10.61 -23.66
C ALA A 45 -4.99 11.20 -23.19
N ASN A 46 -4.98 12.01 -22.13
CA ASN A 46 -3.76 12.60 -21.56
C ASN A 46 -3.25 11.82 -20.35
N ALA A 47 -3.80 10.63 -20.08
CA ALA A 47 -3.39 9.85 -18.92
C ALA A 47 -1.90 9.45 -19.02
N PRO A 48 -1.13 9.62 -17.94
CA PRO A 48 0.22 9.09 -17.88
C PRO A 48 0.20 7.56 -17.92
N GLU A 49 1.29 6.96 -18.39
CA GLU A 49 1.44 5.51 -18.36
C GLU A 49 1.34 4.98 -16.91
N GLY A 50 0.64 3.85 -16.76
CA GLY A 50 0.44 3.24 -15.45
C GLY A 50 1.75 2.76 -14.85
N SER A 51 2.03 3.16 -13.61
CA SER A 51 3.17 2.69 -12.83
C SER A 51 2.73 2.10 -11.50
N ARG A 52 3.59 1.30 -10.88
CA ARG A 52 3.35 0.78 -9.53
C ARG A 52 3.48 1.92 -8.52
N PRO A 53 2.46 2.20 -7.69
CA PRO A 53 2.57 3.22 -6.66
C PRO A 53 3.64 2.86 -5.64
N ALA A 54 4.39 3.85 -5.13
CA ALA A 54 5.38 3.63 -4.06
C ALA A 54 4.76 3.05 -2.78
N ALA A 55 3.47 3.34 -2.53
CA ALA A 55 2.71 2.73 -1.43
C ALA A 55 2.57 1.21 -1.55
N CYS A 56 2.82 0.64 -2.74
CA CYS A 56 2.84 -0.79 -2.98
C CYS A 56 4.25 -1.40 -2.84
N ASP A 57 5.29 -0.64 -2.51
CA ASP A 57 6.64 -1.21 -2.36
C ASP A 57 6.66 -2.30 -1.28
N GLY A 58 7.34 -3.42 -1.58
CA GLY A 58 7.37 -4.59 -0.70
C GLY A 58 6.15 -5.51 -0.77
N VAL A 59 5.05 -5.11 -1.44
CA VAL A 59 3.92 -6.02 -1.73
C VAL A 59 4.36 -7.08 -2.75
N ASP A 60 4.07 -8.37 -2.51
CA ASP A 60 4.39 -9.39 -3.50
C ASP A 60 3.53 -9.26 -4.76
N THR A 61 4.04 -9.72 -5.90
CA THR A 61 3.35 -9.59 -7.19
C THR A 61 1.95 -10.20 -7.19
N LYS A 62 1.75 -11.35 -6.54
CA LYS A 62 0.45 -12.04 -6.53
C LYS A 62 -0.58 -11.26 -5.71
N THR A 63 -0.15 -10.69 -4.58
CA THR A 63 -1.00 -9.78 -3.81
C THR A 63 -1.32 -8.53 -4.62
N LEU A 64 -0.36 -7.96 -5.33
CA LEU A 64 -0.57 -6.78 -6.17
C LEU A 64 -1.56 -7.05 -7.32
N GLU A 65 -1.45 -8.20 -7.99
CA GLU A 65 -2.38 -8.63 -9.04
C GLU A 65 -3.81 -8.79 -8.51
N ARG A 66 -3.96 -9.42 -7.33
CA ARG A 66 -5.26 -9.53 -6.65
C ARG A 66 -5.85 -8.15 -6.36
N LEU A 67 -5.05 -7.25 -5.76
CA LEU A 67 -5.50 -5.88 -5.45
C LEU A 67 -5.90 -5.12 -6.71
N ALA A 68 -5.17 -5.29 -7.83
CA ALA A 68 -5.54 -4.68 -9.11
C ALA A 68 -6.94 -5.12 -9.56
N GLY A 69 -7.24 -6.42 -9.45
CA GLY A 69 -8.56 -6.96 -9.76
C GLY A 69 -9.66 -6.39 -8.86
N GLU A 70 -9.43 -6.35 -7.55
CA GLU A 70 -10.37 -5.78 -6.57
C GLU A 70 -10.65 -4.29 -6.82
N VAL A 71 -9.59 -3.49 -7.03
CA VAL A 71 -9.70 -2.05 -7.32
C VAL A 71 -10.49 -1.79 -8.60
N THR A 72 -10.22 -2.58 -9.65
CA THR A 72 -10.93 -2.43 -10.92
C THR A 72 -12.42 -2.74 -10.76
N ALA A 73 -12.74 -3.83 -10.05
CA ALA A 73 -14.12 -4.19 -9.76
C ALA A 73 -14.84 -3.11 -8.93
N GLU A 74 -14.20 -2.59 -7.88
CA GLU A 74 -14.75 -1.51 -7.03
C GLU A 74 -15.00 -0.23 -7.82
N VAL A 75 -14.08 0.16 -8.72
CA VAL A 75 -14.24 1.37 -9.54
C VAL A 75 -15.36 1.19 -10.56
N ILE A 76 -15.48 0.02 -11.20
CA ILE A 76 -16.58 -0.27 -12.14
C ILE A 76 -17.93 -0.27 -11.42
N ASP A 77 -18.04 -0.92 -10.26
CA ASP A 77 -19.25 -0.95 -9.44
C ASP A 77 -19.65 0.47 -8.98
N SER A 78 -18.67 1.26 -8.50
CA SER A 78 -18.87 2.66 -8.13
C SER A 78 -19.32 3.53 -9.32
N THR A 79 -18.90 3.19 -10.54
CA THR A 79 -19.30 3.89 -11.77
C THR A 79 -20.70 3.46 -12.23
N GLN A 80 -21.09 2.19 -12.03
CA GLN A 80 -22.44 1.70 -12.31
C GLN A 80 -23.51 2.31 -11.38
N LEU A 81 -23.11 2.73 -10.18
CA LEU A 81 -23.97 3.49 -9.25
C LEU A 81 -24.11 4.98 -9.62
N GLN A 82 -23.39 5.47 -10.63
CA GLN A 82 -23.59 6.79 -11.22
C GLN A 82 -24.40 6.60 -12.52
N PRO A 83 -25.74 6.53 -12.48
CA PRO A 83 -26.53 6.46 -13.70
C PRO A 83 -26.15 7.64 -14.58
N THR A 84 -25.78 7.32 -15.82
CA THR A 84 -25.56 8.26 -16.91
C THR A 84 -26.77 9.19 -17.01
N ALA A 85 -26.70 10.36 -16.39
CA ALA A 85 -27.52 11.50 -16.74
C ALA A 85 -26.98 12.02 -18.09
N THR A 86 -27.47 11.38 -19.15
CA THR A 86 -27.32 11.81 -20.55
C THR A 86 -28.08 13.12 -20.73
N PRO A 87 -27.46 14.21 -21.24
CA PRO A 87 -28.21 15.36 -21.75
C PRO A 87 -28.88 15.05 -23.09
#